data_AF-A0A066YSV5-F1
#
_entry.id   AF-A0A066YSV5-F1
#
_cell.length_a   1.000
_cell.length_b   1.000
_cell.length_c   1.000
_cell.angle_alpha   90.00
_cell.angle_beta   90.00
_cell.angle_gamma   90.00
#
_symmetry.space_group_name_H-M   'P 1'
#
loop_
_entity.id
_entity.type
_entity.pdbx_description
1 polymer ?
#
loop_
_entity_poly.entity_id
_entity_poly.type
_entity_poly.pdbx_seq_one_letter_code
_entity_poly.pdbx_strand_id
1 'polypeptide(L)'
;MRTGGRAEWTCRIDLDEHFYLREHLVDGRPTVPGTFILEIAAEAATALAPGLHPARITDVVLSRFIRAAEHRWPRTLQVTAERDGA
;
A
#
# COMPACT_ATOMS: atom_id res chain seq x y z
N MET A 1 -9.04 13.31 -10.22
CA MET A 1 -9.55 14.68 -9.97
C MET A 1 -9.12 15.06 -8.55
N ARG A 2 -8.30 16.10 -8.36
CA ARG A 2 -7.82 16.53 -7.03
C ARG A 2 -8.84 17.51 -6.46
N THR A 3 -9.66 17.07 -5.51
CA THR A 3 -10.53 17.96 -4.72
C THR A 3 -9.86 18.08 -3.36
N GLY A 4 -9.54 19.31 -2.94
CA GLY A 4 -8.66 19.60 -1.78
C GLY A 4 -9.03 18.78 -0.54
N GLY A 5 -8.15 17.86 -0.16
CA GLY A 5 -8.31 16.95 0.97
C GLY A 5 -8.25 15.46 0.59
N ARG A 6 -8.75 15.04 -0.59
CA ARG A 6 -8.84 13.62 -0.97
C ARG A 6 -8.08 13.28 -2.25
N ALA A 7 -7.49 12.09 -2.30
CA ALA A 7 -6.87 11.54 -3.50
C ALA A 7 -6.99 10.01 -3.57
N GLU A 8 -6.89 9.50 -4.79
CA GLU A 8 -6.99 8.07 -5.09
C GLU A 8 -5.87 7.65 -6.05
N TRP A 9 -5.32 6.46 -5.83
CA TRP A 9 -4.28 5.85 -6.65
C TRP A 9 -4.55 4.37 -6.86
N THR A 10 -3.92 3.82 -7.89
CA THR A 10 -3.84 2.39 -8.11
C THR A 10 -2.39 1.94 -8.03
N CYS A 11 -2.11 0.96 -7.18
CA CYS A 11 -0.81 0.30 -7.13
C CYS A 11 -0.93 -1.09 -7.75
N ARG A 12 -0.21 -1.36 -8.84
CA ARG A 12 -0.11 -2.70 -9.40
C ARG A 12 1.03 -3.43 -8.73
N ILE A 13 0.71 -4.58 -8.16
CA ILE A 13 1.68 -5.53 -7.64
C ILE A 13 1.66 -6.74 -8.58
N ASP A 14 2.82 -7.27 -8.89
CA ASP A 14 3.04 -8.30 -9.89
C ASP A 14 4.24 -9.15 -9.47
N LEU A 15 4.15 -10.48 -9.54
CA LEU A 15 5.23 -11.34 -9.06
C LEU A 15 6.46 -11.33 -9.96
N ASP A 16 6.32 -11.06 -11.26
CA ASP A 16 7.46 -11.03 -12.17
C ASP A 16 8.26 -9.75 -12.00
N GLU A 17 7.57 -8.62 -11.79
CA GLU A 17 8.22 -7.34 -11.51
C GLU A 17 8.68 -7.19 -10.05
N HIS A 18 7.95 -7.81 -9.11
CA HIS A 18 8.21 -7.72 -7.67
C HIS A 18 8.61 -9.10 -7.13
N PHE A 19 9.65 -9.70 -7.71
CA PHE A 19 10.09 -11.07 -7.43
C PHE A 19 10.37 -11.35 -5.96
N TYR A 20 10.81 -10.34 -5.19
CA TYR A 20 11.04 -10.44 -3.75
C TYR A 20 9.78 -10.86 -2.95
N LEU A 21 8.58 -10.69 -3.51
CA LEU A 21 7.34 -11.16 -2.88
C LEU A 21 7.24 -12.68 -2.84
N ARG A 22 7.98 -13.40 -3.70
CA ARG A 22 8.10 -14.87 -3.64
C ARG A 22 8.83 -15.32 -2.37
N GLU A 23 9.68 -14.47 -1.81
CA GLU A 23 10.53 -14.78 -0.65
C GLU A 23 9.91 -14.34 0.68
N HIS A 24 8.98 -13.39 0.65
CA HIS A 24 8.23 -12.99 1.85
C HIS A 24 7.08 -13.96 2.13
N LEU A 25 7.40 -15.04 2.84
CA LEU A 25 6.48 -16.14 3.15
C LEU A 25 5.82 -15.95 4.51
N VAL A 26 4.50 -16.17 4.56
CA VAL A 26 3.74 -16.36 5.80
C VAL A 26 3.03 -17.71 5.67
N ASP A 27 3.18 -18.62 6.63
CA ASP A 27 2.66 -19.99 6.53
C ASP A 27 3.07 -20.71 5.22
N GLY A 28 4.30 -20.48 4.77
CA GLY A 28 4.84 -21.05 3.53
C GLY A 28 4.23 -20.50 2.24
N ARG A 29 3.43 -19.42 2.30
CA ARG A 29 2.79 -18.80 1.14
C ARG A 29 3.32 -17.39 0.89
N PRO A 30 3.71 -17.05 -0.35
CA PRO A 30 4.03 -15.68 -0.75
C PRO A 30 2.94 -14.71 -0.30
N THR A 31 3.32 -13.63 0.38
CA THR A 31 2.39 -12.70 1.01
C THR A 31 2.97 -11.31 0.98
N VAL A 32 2.18 -10.31 0.55
CA VAL A 32 2.64 -8.92 0.56
C VAL A 32 2.95 -8.51 2.02
N PRO A 33 4.15 -7.99 2.30
CA PRO A 33 4.50 -7.52 3.64
C PRO A 33 3.53 -6.45 4.14
N GLY A 34 3.19 -6.47 5.43
CA GLY A 34 2.38 -5.40 6.02
C GLY A 34 3.06 -4.02 5.88
N THR A 35 4.39 -3.98 5.92
CA THR A 35 5.19 -2.77 5.73
C THR A 35 5.06 -2.16 4.34
N PHE A 36 4.72 -2.93 3.31
CA PHE A 36 4.42 -2.38 1.97
C PHE A 36 3.16 -1.53 1.99
N ILE A 37 2.16 -1.93 2.77
CA ILE A 37 0.93 -1.15 2.94
C ILE A 37 1.23 0.15 3.70
N LEU A 38 2.16 0.10 4.66
CA LEU A 38 2.63 1.29 5.37
C LEU A 38 3.39 2.26 4.46
N GLU A 39 4.22 1.73 3.56
CA GLU A 39 4.93 2.55 2.57
C GLU A 39 3.96 3.25 1.62
N ILE A 40 2.97 2.53 1.08
CA ILE A 40 1.91 3.10 0.25
C ILE A 40 1.16 4.21 1.01
N ALA A 41 0.88 4.00 2.30
CA ALA A 41 0.24 5.01 3.13
C ALA A 41 1.13 6.25 3.34
N ALA A 42 2.43 6.08 3.55
CA ALA A 42 3.39 7.17 3.70
C ALA A 42 3.53 8.00 2.41
N GLU A 43 3.60 7.34 1.25
CA GLU A 43 3.62 7.99 -0.07
C GLU A 43 2.33 8.78 -0.33
N ALA A 44 1.17 8.20 -0.03
CA ALA A 44 -0.12 8.88 -0.17
C ALA A 44 -0.22 10.13 0.74
N ALA A 45 0.25 10.03 1.99
CA ALA A 45 0.29 11.16 2.92
C ALA A 45 1.23 12.28 2.42
N THR A 46 2.42 11.93 1.94
CA THR A 46 3.38 12.88 1.35
C THR A 46 2.79 13.59 0.12
N ALA A 47 2.07 12.85 -0.73
CA ALA A 47 1.41 13.41 -1.91
C ALA A 47 0.25 14.39 -1.57
N LEU A 48 -0.43 14.18 -0.45
CA LEU A 48 -1.48 15.06 0.08
C LEU A 48 -0.95 16.27 0.86
N ALA A 49 0.27 16.19 1.40
CA ALA A 49 0.92 17.26 2.15
C ALA A 49 2.34 17.57 1.63
N PRO A 50 2.46 18.23 0.46
CA PRO A 50 3.76 18.54 -0.13
C PRO A 50 4.66 19.35 0.83
N GLY A 51 5.92 18.93 0.97
CA GLY A 51 6.90 19.56 1.85
C GLY A 51 6.88 19.06 3.30
N LEU A 52 5.95 18.17 3.64
CA LEU A 52 5.94 17.43 4.91
C LEU A 52 6.29 15.96 4.68
N HIS A 53 6.79 15.31 5.72
CA HIS A 53 7.12 13.89 5.72
C HIS A 53 6.42 13.17 6.87
N PRO A 54 5.83 11.98 6.65
CA PRO A 54 5.27 11.16 7.73
C PRO A 54 6.35 10.80 8.75
N ALA A 55 6.19 11.29 9.99
CA ALA A 55 7.09 10.94 11.11
C ALA A 55 6.59 9.73 11.92
N ARG A 56 5.30 9.38 11.76
CA ARG A 56 4.64 8.31 12.50
C ARG A 56 3.45 7.81 11.70
N ILE A 57 3.22 6.50 11.76
CA ILE A 57 1.95 5.88 11.33
C ILE A 57 1.34 5.24 12.58
N THR A 58 0.09 5.59 12.89
CA THR A 58 -0.65 5.06 14.05
C THR A 58 -1.92 4.38 13.62
N ASP A 59 -2.56 3.68 14.56
CA ASP A 59 -3.90 3.09 14.38
C ASP A 59 -3.98 2.17 13.16
N VAL A 60 -2.87 1.48 12.87
CA VAL A 60 -2.74 0.59 11.73
C VAL A 60 -3.64 -0.63 11.92
N VAL A 61 -4.53 -0.85 10.96
CA VAL A 61 -5.34 -2.07 10.87
C VAL A 61 -5.01 -2.82 9.59
N LEU A 62 -4.39 -3.98 9.74
CA LEU A 62 -4.16 -4.94 8.65
C LEU A 62 -5.20 -6.07 8.74
N SER A 63 -6.39 -5.83 8.16
CA SER A 63 -7.56 -6.70 8.36
C SER A 63 -7.48 -8.05 7.64
N ARG A 64 -6.63 -8.18 6.62
CA ARG A 64 -6.49 -9.40 5.82
C ARG A 64 -5.11 -9.53 5.19
N PHE A 65 -4.66 -10.76 5.00
CA PHE A 65 -3.49 -11.02 4.17
C PHE A 65 -3.79 -10.74 2.69
N ILE A 66 -2.83 -10.10 2.02
CA ILE A 66 -2.79 -10.04 0.56
C ILE A 66 -1.83 -11.14 0.11
N ARG A 67 -2.39 -12.32 -0.15
CA ARG A 67 -1.63 -13.51 -0.53
C ARG A 67 -1.24 -13.44 -2.00
N ALA A 68 0.02 -13.75 -2.25
CA ALA A 68 0.62 -13.73 -3.55
C ALA A 68 0.58 -15.10 -4.26
N ALA A 69 -0.62 -15.66 -4.45
CA ALA A 69 -0.79 -16.87 -5.25
C ALA A 69 -0.63 -16.58 -6.74
N GLU A 70 0.32 -17.26 -7.42
CA GLU A 70 0.69 -17.05 -8.84
C GLU A 70 -0.50 -16.91 -9.79
N HIS A 71 -1.52 -17.77 -9.67
CA HIS A 71 -2.73 -17.74 -10.51
C HIS A 71 -3.67 -16.54 -10.26
N ARG A 72 -3.34 -15.63 -9.35
CA ARG A 72 -4.14 -14.44 -9.03
C ARG A 72 -3.36 -13.14 -9.21
N TRP A 73 -2.27 -13.16 -9.98
CA TRP A 73 -1.46 -11.99 -10.30
C TRP A 73 -1.60 -11.58 -11.77
N PRO A 74 -1.43 -10.27 -12.10
CA PRO A 74 -1.17 -9.15 -11.19
C PRO A 74 -2.35 -8.80 -10.28
N ARG A 75 -2.09 -8.10 -9.16
CA ARG A 75 -3.13 -7.50 -8.32
C ARG A 75 -3.05 -5.99 -8.42
N THR A 76 -4.21 -5.36 -8.46
CA THR A 76 -4.32 -3.91 -8.31
C THR A 76 -4.86 -3.59 -6.93
N LEU A 77 -4.08 -2.86 -6.15
CA LEU A 77 -4.53 -2.25 -4.90
C LEU A 77 -5.12 -0.88 -5.23
N GLN A 78 -6.33 -0.64 -4.73
CA GLN A 78 -6.94 0.69 -4.72
C GLN A 78 -6.53 1.38 -3.43
N VAL A 79 -5.99 2.59 -3.55
CA VAL A 79 -5.51 3.40 -2.44
C VAL A 79 -6.34 4.67 -2.43
N THR A 80 -6.99 4.94 -1.32
CA THR A 80 -7.75 6.16 -1.09
C THR A 80 -7.18 6.83 0.15
N ALA A 81 -6.87 8.11 0.06
CA ALA A 81 -6.38 8.87 1.20
C ALA A 81 -7.13 10.19 1.31
N GLU A 82 -7.34 10.59 2.57
CA GLU A 82 -7.96 11.84 2.94
C GLU A 82 -7.05 12.54 3.95
N ARG A 83 -6.93 13.86 3.82
CA ARG A 83 -6.21 14.72 4.73
C ARG A 83 -7.23 15.45 5.59
N ASP A 84 -7.22 15.13 6.87
CA ASP A 84 -8.03 15.82 7.86
C ASP A 84 -7.33 17.10 8.35
N GLY A 85 -8.11 18.12 8.70
CA GLY A 85 -7.61 19.35 9.34
C GLY A 85 -6.94 20.37 8.42
N ALA A 86 -7.55 20.67 7.26
CA ALA A 86 -7.21 21.85 6.46
C ALA A 86 -7.73 23.14 7.11
#